data_AF-A0A8T7L3L1-F1
#
_entry.id   AF-A0A8T7L3L1-F1
#
_cell.length_a   1.000
_cell.length_b   1.000
_cell.length_c   1.000
_cell.angle_alpha   90.00
_cell.angle_beta   90.00
_cell.angle_gamma   90.00
#
_symmetry.space_group_name_H-M   'P 1'
#
loop_
_entity.id
_entity.type
_entity.pdbx_description
1 polymer ?
#
loop_
_entity_poly.entity_id
_entity_poly.type
_entity_poly.pdbx_seq_one_letter_code
_entity_poly.pdbx_strand_id
1 'polypeptide(L)'
;MPNETFDAAEDAAMPRPRSRLPRRLGCWVGLALWFVILLSPCALFLLATQGQITVSLGSAPEQTLRIWLINEIRERGIGISWAATFADGQDGLCVQTDTRFVLWAGRAENATFCACYTGGGAAGDWTPSRAYSGACEP
;
A
#
# COMPACT_ATOMS: atom_id res chain seq x y z
N MET A 1 72.43 -30.74 -20.24
CA MET A 1 72.28 -29.98 -18.97
C MET A 1 71.16 -28.97 -19.20
N PRO A 2 69.95 -29.25 -18.68
CA PRO A 2 68.81 -28.35 -18.69
C PRO A 2 68.83 -27.49 -17.42
N ASN A 3 68.34 -26.26 -17.50
CA ASN A 3 67.52 -25.60 -16.47
C ASN A 3 67.19 -24.22 -17.01
N GLU A 4 65.92 -23.84 -17.07
CA GLU A 4 65.39 -22.54 -16.61
C GLU A 4 63.87 -22.69 -16.57
N THR A 5 63.38 -23.03 -15.39
CA THR A 5 62.01 -22.79 -14.94
C THR A 5 61.79 -21.28 -14.83
N PHE A 6 60.80 -20.71 -15.54
CA PHE A 6 60.09 -19.53 -15.05
C PHE A 6 58.74 -19.37 -15.76
N ASP A 7 57.70 -19.37 -14.94
CA ASP A 7 56.43 -18.66 -15.04
C ASP A 7 55.79 -18.41 -16.41
N ALA A 8 54.69 -19.12 -16.65
CA ALA A 8 53.47 -18.50 -17.15
C ALA A 8 52.28 -19.34 -16.68
N ALA A 9 52.01 -19.28 -15.37
CA ALA A 9 50.64 -19.40 -14.88
C ALA A 9 49.87 -18.18 -15.39
N GLU A 10 49.62 -18.15 -16.71
CA GLU A 10 48.87 -17.08 -17.36
C GLU A 10 47.39 -17.34 -17.07
N ASP A 11 46.99 -16.82 -15.92
CA ASP A 11 45.67 -16.28 -15.62
C ASP A 11 44.58 -16.70 -16.59
N ALA A 12 43.87 -17.76 -16.23
CA ALA A 12 42.51 -18.00 -16.66
C ALA A 12 41.59 -16.89 -16.10
N ALA A 13 41.77 -15.66 -16.56
CA ALA A 13 40.85 -14.56 -16.35
C ALA A 13 39.63 -14.77 -17.24
N MET A 14 38.74 -15.67 -16.80
CA MET A 14 37.44 -15.88 -17.41
C MET A 14 36.70 -14.53 -17.44
N PRO A 15 36.34 -13.98 -18.62
CA PRO A 15 35.60 -12.73 -18.68
C PRO A 15 34.22 -12.97 -18.07
N ARG A 16 33.96 -12.36 -16.89
CA ARG A 16 32.63 -12.39 -16.27
C ARG A 16 31.63 -11.86 -17.31
N PRO A 17 30.56 -12.62 -17.65
CA PRO A 17 29.55 -12.14 -18.56
C PRO A 17 28.89 -10.91 -17.94
N ARG A 18 29.15 -9.74 -18.54
CA ARG A 18 28.54 -8.47 -18.16
C ARG A 18 27.06 -8.58 -18.52
N SER A 19 26.24 -8.96 -17.55
CA SER A 19 24.82 -9.18 -17.73
C SER A 19 24.17 -7.89 -18.26
N ARG A 20 23.68 -7.94 -19.49
CA ARG A 20 23.01 -6.83 -20.19
C ARG A 20 21.54 -6.67 -19.77
N LEU A 21 21.21 -6.99 -18.51
CA LEU A 21 19.84 -6.85 -17.97
C LEU A 21 19.51 -5.53 -17.23
N PRO A 22 20.45 -4.74 -16.64
CA PRO A 22 20.04 -3.58 -15.84
C PRO A 22 19.54 -2.39 -16.68
N ARG A 23 19.80 -2.39 -18.00
CA ARG A 23 19.44 -1.27 -18.88
C ARG A 23 17.94 -1.22 -19.22
N ARG A 24 17.25 -2.37 -19.22
CA ARG A 24 15.80 -2.44 -19.50
C ARG A 24 14.96 -2.02 -18.29
N LEU A 25 15.39 -2.38 -17.08
CA LEU A 25 14.72 -1.91 -15.85
C LEU A 25 14.79 -0.37 -15.74
N GLY A 26 15.95 0.23 -16.02
CA GLY A 26 16.09 1.69 -15.97
C GLY A 26 15.17 2.42 -16.95
N CYS A 27 14.96 1.88 -18.15
CA CYS A 27 14.03 2.44 -19.14
C CYS A 27 12.58 2.35 -18.66
N TRP A 28 12.14 1.20 -18.13
CA TRP A 28 10.79 1.03 -17.58
C TRP A 28 10.55 1.92 -16.36
N VAL A 29 11.52 2.06 -15.46
CA VAL A 29 11.42 2.96 -14.30
C VAL A 29 11.33 4.42 -14.76
N GLY A 30 12.15 4.84 -15.72
CA GLY A 30 12.08 6.19 -16.27
C GLY A 30 10.74 6.48 -16.95
N LEU A 31 10.23 5.53 -17.73
CA LEU A 31 8.92 5.65 -18.38
C LEU A 31 7.77 5.67 -17.37
N ALA A 32 7.81 4.81 -16.34
CA ALA A 32 6.83 4.82 -15.27
C ALA A 32 6.84 6.15 -14.50
N LEU A 33 8.02 6.66 -14.13
CA LEU A 33 8.16 7.95 -13.45
C LEU A 33 7.60 9.10 -14.32
N TRP A 34 7.92 9.09 -15.61
CA TRP A 34 7.39 10.07 -16.56
C TRP A 34 5.86 10.06 -16.62
N PHE A 35 5.25 8.87 -16.72
CA PHE A 35 3.79 8.73 -16.69
C PHE A 35 3.19 9.22 -15.37
N VAL A 36 3.80 8.90 -14.23
CA VAL A 36 3.32 9.36 -12.92
C VAL A 36 3.32 10.89 -12.85
N ILE A 37 4.36 11.56 -13.35
CA ILE A 37 4.44 13.03 -13.37
C ILE A 37 3.33 13.63 -14.24
N LEU A 38 3.10 13.07 -15.43
CA LEU A 38 2.05 13.56 -16.33
C LEU A 38 0.63 13.27 -15.83
N LEU A 39 0.42 12.12 -15.18
CA LEU A 39 -0.89 11.74 -14.64
C LEU A 39 -1.21 12.37 -13.29
N SER A 40 -0.19 12.77 -12.53
CA SER A 40 -0.35 13.43 -11.22
C SER A 40 -1.35 14.60 -11.23
N PRO A 41 -1.24 15.62 -12.11
CA PRO A 41 -2.20 16.72 -12.11
C PRO A 41 -3.64 16.28 -12.43
N CYS A 42 -3.82 15.33 -13.35
CA CYS A 42 -5.14 14.78 -13.67
C CYS A 42 -5.73 14.01 -12.47
N ALA A 43 -4.91 13.18 -11.81
CA ALA A 43 -5.32 12.44 -10.63
C ALA A 43 -5.70 13.37 -9.46
N LEU A 44 -4.91 14.41 -9.22
CA LEU A 44 -5.21 15.42 -8.21
C LEU A 44 -6.49 16.20 -8.54
N PHE A 45 -6.73 16.52 -9.82
CA PHE A 45 -7.96 17.19 -10.25
C PHE A 45 -9.20 16.30 -10.08
N LEU A 46 -9.10 15.00 -10.40
CA LEU A 46 -10.16 14.04 -10.13
C LEU A 46 -10.43 13.90 -8.63
N LEU A 47 -9.37 13.84 -7.82
CA LEU A 47 -9.51 13.79 -6.36
C LEU A 47 -10.16 15.06 -5.81
N ALA A 48 -9.81 16.23 -6.37
CA ALA A 48 -10.38 17.51 -5.98
C ALA A 48 -11.85 17.67 -6.40
N THR A 49 -12.28 17.09 -7.52
CA THR A 49 -13.66 17.18 -8.02
C THR A 49 -14.59 16.16 -7.38
N GLN A 50 -14.14 14.92 -7.20
CA GLN A 50 -14.95 13.86 -6.59
C GLN A 50 -14.89 13.88 -5.06
N GLY A 51 -13.84 14.49 -4.49
CA GLY A 51 -13.63 14.61 -3.05
C GLY A 51 -13.22 13.31 -2.36
N GLN A 52 -13.66 12.15 -2.86
CA GLN A 52 -13.33 10.83 -2.33
C GLN A 52 -13.35 9.74 -3.40
N ILE A 53 -12.50 8.73 -3.21
CA ILE A 53 -12.46 7.48 -3.96
C ILE A 53 -12.67 6.36 -2.94
N THR A 54 -13.73 5.56 -3.13
CA THR A 54 -14.05 4.40 -2.29
C THR A 54 -14.01 3.13 -3.12
N VAL A 55 -13.19 2.16 -2.72
CA VAL A 55 -13.09 0.84 -3.34
C VAL A 55 -13.50 -0.21 -2.31
N SER A 56 -14.45 -1.09 -2.65
CA SER A 56 -14.78 -2.24 -1.79
C SER A 56 -13.69 -3.30 -1.93
N LEU A 57 -13.10 -3.71 -0.80
CA LEU A 57 -12.00 -4.67 -0.74
C LEU A 57 -12.47 -6.12 -0.54
N GLY A 58 -13.76 -6.34 -0.30
CA GLY A 58 -14.31 -7.69 -0.18
C GLY A 58 -15.80 -7.71 0.12
N SER A 59 -16.25 -8.85 0.65
CA SER A 59 -17.65 -9.16 0.97
C SER A 59 -18.03 -8.87 2.43
N ALA A 60 -17.07 -8.41 3.23
CA ALA A 60 -17.31 -8.04 4.62
C ALA A 60 -17.89 -6.61 4.72
N PRO A 61 -18.76 -6.34 5.71
CA PRO A 61 -19.31 -5.01 5.94
C PRO A 61 -18.17 -4.03 6.24
N GLU A 62 -18.27 -2.82 5.70
CA GLU A 62 -17.30 -1.73 5.89
C GLU A 62 -15.86 -2.02 5.43
N GLN A 63 -15.63 -3.12 4.70
CA GLN A 63 -14.32 -3.42 4.12
C GLN A 63 -14.05 -2.57 2.88
N THR A 64 -13.79 -1.28 3.08
CA THR A 64 -13.54 -0.33 1.99
C THR A 64 -12.21 0.40 2.15
N LEU A 65 -11.52 0.59 1.04
CA LEU A 65 -10.39 1.51 0.91
C LEU A 65 -10.96 2.85 0.49
N ARG A 66 -10.83 3.85 1.35
CA ARG A 66 -11.29 5.21 1.08
C ARG A 66 -10.11 6.16 1.07
N ILE A 67 -9.98 6.92 0.00
CA ILE A 67 -9.00 7.99 -0.13
C ILE A 67 -9.78 9.27 -0.38
N TRP A 68 -9.54 10.32 0.38
CA TRP A 68 -10.27 11.58 0.24
C TRP A 68 -9.35 12.78 0.38
N LEU A 69 -9.76 13.87 -0.27
CA LEU A 69 -9.07 15.15 -0.15
C LEU A 69 -9.63 15.91 1.06
N ILE A 70 -8.74 16.35 1.94
CA ILE A 70 -9.08 17.22 3.07
C ILE A 70 -8.79 18.65 2.62
N ASN A 71 -9.84 19.47 2.51
CA ASN A 71 -9.75 20.86 2.08
C ASN A 71 -10.52 21.77 3.04
N GLU A 72 -10.17 21.68 4.32
CA GLU A 72 -10.71 22.54 5.36
C GLU A 72 -9.91 23.85 5.45
N ILE A 73 -10.48 24.85 6.15
CA ILE A 73 -9.87 26.18 6.28
C ILE A 73 -8.51 26.09 6.98
N ARG A 74 -8.36 25.21 7.97
CA ARG A 74 -7.14 25.05 8.78
C ARG A 74 -6.36 23.78 8.46
N GLU A 75 -7.01 22.78 7.88
CA GLU A 75 -6.45 21.47 7.59
C GLU A 75 -6.53 21.19 6.08
N ARG A 76 -5.38 20.96 5.45
CA ARG A 76 -5.31 20.56 4.04
C ARG A 76 -4.39 19.37 3.87
N GLY A 77 -4.90 18.36 3.18
CA GLY A 77 -4.22 17.08 3.11
C GLY A 77 -4.96 16.03 2.31
N ILE A 78 -4.45 14.82 2.40
CA ILE A 78 -5.09 13.61 1.89
C ILE A 78 -5.32 12.68 3.09
N GLY A 79 -6.57 12.21 3.23
CA GLY A 79 -6.95 11.14 4.14
C GLY A 79 -6.96 9.81 3.40
N ILE A 80 -6.43 8.78 4.03
CA ILE A 80 -6.40 7.42 3.51
C ILE A 80 -6.90 6.51 4.63
N SER A 81 -7.97 5.76 4.39
CA SER A 81 -8.44 4.71 5.29
C SER A 81 -8.53 3.38 4.57
N TRP A 82 -8.06 2.33 5.22
CA TRP A 82 -8.19 0.97 4.72
C TRP A 82 -8.73 0.07 5.82
N ALA A 83 -9.47 -0.95 5.41
CA ALA A 83 -10.08 -1.92 6.29
C ALA A 83 -9.44 -3.31 6.08
N ALA A 84 -9.06 -3.95 7.17
CA ALA A 84 -8.52 -5.31 7.21
C ALA A 84 -9.44 -6.19 8.06
N THR A 85 -9.70 -7.42 7.62
CA THR A 85 -10.54 -8.37 8.34
C THR A 85 -9.71 -9.28 9.23
N PHE A 86 -10.16 -9.46 10.46
CA PHE A 86 -9.63 -10.35 11.48
C PHE A 86 -10.73 -11.34 11.88
N ALA A 87 -10.41 -12.64 11.87
CA ALA A 87 -11.34 -13.65 12.35
C ALA A 87 -11.36 -13.60 13.88
N ASP A 88 -12.54 -13.36 14.47
CA ASP A 88 -12.77 -13.53 15.90
C ASP A 88 -13.14 -15.01 16.10
N GLY A 89 -12.43 -15.72 16.97
CA GLY A 89 -12.44 -17.19 17.07
C GLY A 89 -13.80 -17.87 17.34
N GLN A 90 -14.89 -17.09 17.46
CA GLN A 90 -16.27 -17.54 17.62
C GLN A 90 -17.17 -16.96 16.50
N ASP A 91 -17.19 -17.57 15.31
CA ASP A 91 -18.10 -17.26 14.19
C ASP A 91 -18.34 -15.75 13.89
N GLY A 92 -17.34 -14.94 14.23
CA GLY A 92 -17.39 -13.49 14.22
C GLY A 92 -16.30 -12.93 13.33
N LEU A 93 -16.58 -11.81 12.70
CA LEU A 93 -15.63 -11.10 11.85
C LEU A 93 -15.38 -9.72 12.43
N CYS A 94 -14.15 -9.42 12.80
CA CYS A 94 -13.73 -8.08 13.16
C CYS A 94 -13.10 -7.39 11.95
N VAL A 95 -13.41 -6.11 11.77
CA VAL A 95 -12.88 -5.26 10.72
C VAL A 95 -12.11 -4.15 11.41
N GLN A 96 -10.79 -4.16 11.24
CA GLN A 96 -9.92 -3.07 11.67
C GLN A 96 -9.82 -2.04 10.56
N THR A 97 -10.28 -0.83 10.83
CA THR A 97 -10.15 0.32 9.94
C THR A 97 -9.03 1.21 10.45
N ASP A 98 -7.96 1.30 9.67
CA ASP A 98 -6.84 2.20 9.92
C ASP A 98 -6.99 3.44 9.06
N THR A 99 -6.99 4.60 9.69
CA THR A 99 -7.05 5.91 9.03
C THR A 99 -5.75 6.68 9.26
N ARG A 100 -5.13 7.10 8.16
CA ARG A 100 -3.92 7.92 8.14
C ARG A 100 -4.16 9.22 7.42
N PHE A 101 -3.48 10.26 7.90
CA PHE A 101 -3.55 11.59 7.33
C PHE A 101 -2.18 12.05 6.86
N VAL A 102 -2.11 12.50 5.61
CA VAL A 102 -0.94 13.17 5.04
C VAL A 102 -1.33 14.62 4.79
N LEU A 103 -1.02 15.49 5.75
CA LEU A 103 -1.36 16.90 5.69
C LEU A 103 -0.14 17.73 5.26
N TRP A 104 -0.36 18.71 4.38
CA TRP A 104 0.61 19.78 4.09
C TRP A 104 0.24 21.10 4.79
N ALA A 105 -0.96 21.20 5.37
CA ALA A 105 -1.35 22.27 6.26
C ALA A 105 -2.21 21.71 7.40
N GLY A 106 -1.99 22.19 8.63
CA GLY A 106 -2.71 21.72 9.83
C GLY A 106 -2.06 20.51 10.50
N ARG A 107 -2.78 19.90 11.44
CA ARG A 107 -2.39 18.68 12.16
C ARG A 107 -3.61 17.77 12.29
N ALA A 108 -3.39 16.47 12.14
CA ALA A 108 -4.38 15.43 12.40
C ALA A 108 -3.71 14.24 13.06
N GLU A 109 -4.47 13.53 13.88
CA GLU A 109 -4.03 12.31 14.54
C GLU A 109 -4.50 11.10 13.75
N ASN A 110 -3.61 10.11 13.60
CA ASN A 110 -3.99 8.84 13.01
C ASN A 110 -4.96 8.12 13.94
N ALA A 111 -5.94 7.42 13.36
CA ALA A 111 -6.96 6.74 14.14
C ALA A 111 -7.11 5.30 13.64
N THR A 112 -7.23 4.37 14.58
CA THR A 112 -7.53 2.97 14.30
C THR A 112 -8.83 2.63 15.01
N PHE A 113 -9.75 1.98 14.30
CA PHE A 113 -11.05 1.57 14.79
C PHE A 113 -11.24 0.09 14.53
N CYS A 114 -11.76 -0.65 15.51
CA CYS A 114 -12.15 -2.04 15.33
C CYS A 114 -13.66 -2.15 15.45
N ALA A 115 -14.31 -2.76 14.45
CA ALA A 115 -15.72 -3.08 14.46
C ALA A 115 -15.90 -4.59 14.28
N CYS A 116 -16.48 -5.26 15.26
CA CYS A 116 -16.76 -6.69 15.23
C CYS A 116 -18.23 -6.94 14.91
N TYR A 117 -18.43 -7.92 14.04
CA TYR A 117 -19.72 -8.34 13.54
C TYR A 117 -19.92 -9.81 13.84
N THR A 118 -21.15 -10.17 14.20
CA THR A 118 -21.56 -11.55 14.44
C THR A 118 -22.66 -11.93 13.46
N GLY A 119 -22.74 -13.21 13.09
CA GLY A 119 -23.89 -13.74 12.33
C GLY A 119 -23.75 -13.75 10.80
N GLY A 120 -22.55 -13.66 10.25
CA GLY A 120 -22.32 -13.76 8.81
C GLY A 120 -22.11 -15.19 8.32
N GLY A 121 -23.20 -15.93 8.12
CA GLY A 121 -23.19 -17.08 7.21
C GLY A 121 -23.09 -16.64 5.74
N ALA A 122 -23.07 -17.58 4.80
CA ALA A 122 -22.95 -17.35 3.35
C ALA A 122 -24.00 -16.42 2.70
N ALA A 123 -24.97 -15.90 3.47
CA ALA A 123 -26.10 -15.07 3.02
C ALA A 123 -26.13 -13.63 3.56
N GLY A 124 -25.13 -13.17 4.33
CA GLY A 124 -24.81 -11.73 4.41
C GLY A 124 -25.54 -10.84 5.44
N ASP A 125 -26.25 -11.37 6.42
CA ASP A 125 -26.85 -10.56 7.50
C ASP A 125 -25.88 -10.38 8.67
N TRP A 126 -24.87 -9.53 8.48
CA TRP A 126 -23.92 -9.18 9.53
C TRP A 126 -24.56 -8.22 10.56
N THR A 127 -24.52 -8.60 11.84
CA THR A 127 -24.99 -7.74 12.93
C THR A 127 -23.81 -7.14 13.67
N PRO A 128 -23.77 -5.81 13.90
CA PRO A 128 -22.69 -5.18 14.66
C PRO A 128 -22.79 -5.61 16.13
N SER A 129 -21.72 -6.22 16.66
CA SER A 129 -21.69 -6.69 18.05
C SER A 129 -20.91 -5.73 18.95
N ARG A 130 -19.73 -5.28 18.52
CA ARG A 130 -18.83 -4.41 19.30
C ARG A 130 -18.09 -3.45 18.38
N ALA A 131 -17.91 -2.21 18.80
CA ALA A 131 -17.03 -1.26 18.11
C ALA A 131 -16.22 -0.46 19.14
N TYR A 132 -14.92 -0.32 18.91
CA TYR A 132 -14.03 0.44 19.79
C TYR A 132 -12.88 1.08 19.01
N SER A 133 -12.33 2.17 19.56
CA SER A 133 -11.11 2.81 19.03
C SER A 133 -9.89 2.03 19.52
N GLY A 134 -9.09 1.51 18.60
CA GLY A 134 -7.95 0.64 18.89
C GLY A 134 -7.76 -0.44 17.84
N ALA A 135 -6.66 -1.18 17.94
CA ALA A 135 -6.43 -2.37 17.13
C ALA A 135 -7.37 -3.50 17.57
N CYS A 136 -7.75 -4.38 16.65
CA CYS A 136 -8.55 -5.55 17.00
C CYS A 136 -7.71 -6.50 17.85
N GLU A 137 -8.18 -6.84 19.05
CA GLU A 137 -7.59 -7.91 19.84
C GLU A 137 -7.95 -9.29 19.24
N PRO A 138 -7.00 -10.24 19.16
CA PRO A 138 -7.24 -11.58 18.63
C PRO A 138 -7.99 -12.51 19.58
#